data_AF-A0A9W8WJL9-F1
#
_entry.id   AF-A0A9W8WJL9-F1
#
_cell.length_a   1.000
_cell.length_b   1.000
_cell.length_c   1.000
_cell.angle_alpha   90.00
_cell.angle_beta   90.00
_cell.angle_gamma   90.00
#
_symmetry.space_group_name_H-M   'P 1'
#
loop_
_entity.id
_entity.type
_entity.pdbx_description
1 polymer ?
#
loop_
_entity_poly.entity_id
_entity_poly.type
_entity_poly.pdbx_seq_one_letter_code
_entity_poly.pdbx_strand_id
1 'polypeptide(L)'
;MEKLVAAYGRIGLALPRLSRYGEAFPDDYQFQHLLAYLYTDIIEFHSRAFKWIQKPAQEWRKKSLEEAKSRERRWESDQRQDVLRWLEVGDSKSYQEDKLELLRSPSHCSEGTGQWLTKSPRIRSWLQFGRGHSVLWLHGKPGSGKSVLCAQLIYFLRSDPSRNCLFFFCDFHTKSYAVTAQVLRSLCAQMIDLAPELVPFMYDECFIKRRTPSLKYLKTVVPDLMTAFSDVRVIVDGIDEIDYSQHKELIKI
;
A
#
# COMPACT_ATOMS: atom_id res chain seq x y z
N MET A 1 -4.88 42.43 -3.06
CA MET A 1 -6.01 42.02 -3.91
C MET A 1 -7.04 43.15 -4.03
N GLU A 2 -7.49 43.75 -2.92
CA GLU A 2 -8.49 44.84 -2.91
C GLU A 2 -8.13 46.05 -3.78
N LYS A 3 -6.88 46.53 -3.74
CA LYS A 3 -6.42 47.64 -4.61
C LYS A 3 -6.51 47.31 -6.11
N LEU A 4 -6.25 46.06 -6.49
CA LEU A 4 -6.34 45.59 -7.88
C LEU A 4 -7.81 45.49 -8.33
N VAL A 5 -8.69 44.97 -7.47
CA VAL A 5 -10.13 44.87 -7.71
C VAL A 5 -10.77 46.27 -7.81
N ALA A 6 -10.37 47.20 -6.94
CA ALA A 6 -10.81 48.59 -6.99
C ALA A 6 -10.34 49.32 -8.27
N ALA A 7 -9.11 49.08 -8.72
CA ALA A 7 -8.60 49.59 -9.99
C ALA A 7 -9.38 49.01 -11.19
N TYR A 8 -9.66 47.70 -11.17
CA TYR A 8 -10.51 47.03 -12.17
C TYR A 8 -11.91 47.65 -12.24
N GLY A 9 -12.52 47.92 -11.08
CA GLY A 9 -13.83 48.58 -11.01
C GLY A 9 -13.81 49.97 -11.63
N ARG A 10 -12.77 50.78 -11.39
CA ARG A 10 -12.62 52.11 -12.00
C ARG A 10 -12.45 52.05 -13.51
N ILE A 11 -11.66 51.10 -14.02
CA ILE A 11 -11.48 50.89 -15.47
C ILE A 11 -12.82 50.47 -16.09
N GLY A 12 -13.52 49.51 -15.50
CA GLY A 12 -14.82 49.04 -15.98
C GLY A 12 -15.88 50.15 -16.07
N LEU A 13 -15.89 51.08 -15.12
CA LEU A 13 -16.78 52.25 -15.13
C LEU A 13 -16.45 53.27 -16.23
N ALA A 14 -15.20 53.31 -16.70
CA ALA A 14 -14.74 54.24 -17.74
C ALA A 14 -14.95 53.70 -19.17
N LEU A 15 -14.96 52.38 -19.36
CA LEU A 15 -15.06 51.73 -20.68
C LEU A 15 -16.25 52.20 -21.55
N PRO A 16 -17.48 52.38 -21.04
CA PRO A 16 -18.60 52.84 -21.86
C PRO A 16 -18.44 54.28 -22.37
N ARG A 17 -17.60 55.09 -21.73
CA ARG A 17 -17.30 56.45 -22.20
C ARG A 17 -16.25 56.42 -23.30
N LEU A 18 -15.27 55.52 -23.19
CA LEU A 18 -14.23 55.33 -24.20
C LEU A 18 -14.79 54.85 -25.54
N SER A 19 -15.77 53.92 -25.52
CA SER A 19 -16.43 53.47 -26.74
C SER A 19 -17.21 54.59 -27.43
N ARG A 20 -17.89 55.45 -26.65
CA ARG A 20 -18.61 56.63 -27.18
C ARG A 20 -17.67 57.66 -27.80
N TYR A 21 -16.46 57.83 -27.27
CA TYR A 21 -15.48 58.73 -27.87
C TYR A 21 -14.97 58.20 -29.22
N GLY A 22 -14.81 56.88 -29.37
CA GLY A 22 -14.48 56.28 -30.65
C GLY A 22 -15.55 56.52 -31.72
N GLU A 23 -16.83 56.46 -31.34
CA GLU A 23 -17.98 56.72 -32.22
C GLU A 23 -18.16 58.22 -32.54
N ALA A 24 -17.83 59.11 -31.60
CA ALA A 24 -18.01 60.55 -31.76
C ALA A 24 -16.95 61.23 -32.65
N PHE A 25 -15.77 60.62 -32.79
CA PHE A 25 -14.65 61.15 -33.57
C PHE A 25 -14.10 60.15 -34.60
N PRO A 26 -14.94 59.61 -35.50
CA PRO A 26 -14.54 58.51 -36.39
C PRO A 26 -13.46 58.91 -37.41
N ASP A 27 -13.44 60.18 -37.84
CA ASP A 27 -12.53 60.68 -38.87
C ASP A 27 -11.27 61.36 -38.30
N ASP A 28 -11.13 61.45 -36.98
CA ASP A 28 -9.93 61.99 -36.33
C ASP A 28 -8.90 60.87 -36.08
N TYR A 29 -8.04 60.64 -37.08
CA TYR A 29 -7.03 59.59 -37.03
C TYR A 29 -6.04 59.73 -35.86
N GLN A 30 -5.71 60.95 -35.42
CA GLN A 30 -4.81 61.14 -34.28
C GLN A 30 -5.49 60.72 -32.98
N PHE A 31 -6.77 61.07 -32.83
CA PHE A 31 -7.57 60.67 -31.69
C PHE A 31 -7.82 59.16 -31.66
N GLN A 32 -8.12 58.54 -32.81
CA GLN A 32 -8.30 57.09 -32.93
C GLN A 32 -7.00 56.34 -32.57
N HIS A 33 -5.83 56.87 -32.96
CA HIS A 33 -4.54 56.29 -32.61
C HIS A 33 -4.26 56.34 -31.10
N LEU A 34 -4.57 57.47 -30.45
CA LEU A 34 -4.49 57.61 -28.99
C LEU A 34 -5.44 56.65 -28.27
N LEU A 35 -6.65 56.49 -28.79
CA LEU A 35 -7.64 55.56 -28.25
C LEU A 35 -7.18 54.10 -28.41
N ALA A 36 -6.57 53.75 -29.53
CA ALA A 36 -5.98 52.43 -29.76
C ALA A 36 -4.85 52.10 -28.78
N TYR A 37 -3.95 53.07 -28.49
CA TYR A 37 -2.93 52.89 -27.45
C TYR A 37 -3.55 52.67 -26.07
N LEU A 38 -4.57 53.47 -25.72
CA LEU A 38 -5.28 53.31 -24.45
C LEU A 38 -5.94 51.92 -24.33
N TYR A 39 -6.59 51.43 -25.39
CA TYR A 39 -7.14 50.07 -25.41
C TYR A 39 -6.07 48.98 -25.29
N THR A 40 -4.92 49.18 -25.95
CA THR A 40 -3.77 48.26 -25.84
C THR A 40 -3.29 48.15 -24.39
N ASP A 41 -3.14 49.29 -23.70
CA ASP A 41 -2.72 49.33 -22.30
C ASP A 41 -3.75 48.67 -21.37
N ILE A 42 -5.05 48.89 -21.62
CA ILE A 42 -6.14 48.26 -20.86
C ILE A 42 -6.12 46.74 -21.04
N ILE A 43 -5.96 46.24 -22.26
CA ILE A 43 -5.88 44.81 -22.55
C ILE A 43 -4.63 44.19 -21.90
N GLU A 44 -3.48 44.87 -21.98
CA GLU A 44 -2.26 44.39 -21.35
C GLU A 44 -2.39 44.31 -19.82
N PHE A 45 -2.97 45.35 -19.21
CA PHE A 45 -3.29 45.35 -17.77
C PHE A 45 -4.23 44.19 -17.40
N HIS A 46 -5.30 43.98 -18.17
CA HIS A 46 -6.22 42.87 -17.97
C HIS A 46 -5.52 41.50 -18.06
N SER A 47 -4.65 41.31 -19.04
CA SER A 47 -3.86 40.08 -19.21
C SER A 47 -2.96 39.79 -17.99
N ARG A 48 -2.26 40.82 -17.49
CA ARG A 48 -1.39 40.70 -16.31
C ARG A 48 -2.19 40.45 -15.03
N ALA A 49 -3.29 41.18 -14.83
CA ALA A 49 -4.15 41.03 -13.67
C ALA A 49 -4.86 39.68 -13.64
N PHE A 50 -5.33 39.19 -14.80
CA PHE A 50 -5.93 37.86 -14.92
C PHE A 50 -4.93 36.76 -14.52
N LYS A 51 -3.69 36.81 -15.02
CA LYS A 51 -2.62 35.89 -14.60
C LYS A 51 -2.37 35.97 -13.09
N TRP A 52 -2.41 37.16 -12.50
CA TRP A 52 -2.17 37.36 -11.06
C TRP A 52 -3.33 36.86 -10.18
N ILE A 53 -4.56 36.91 -10.66
CA ILE A 53 -5.75 36.36 -9.96
C ILE A 53 -5.81 34.83 -10.13
N GLN A 54 -5.42 34.33 -11.30
CA GLN A 54 -5.43 32.90 -11.62
C GLN A 54 -4.38 32.11 -10.84
N LYS A 55 -3.18 32.68 -10.65
CA LYS A 55 -2.08 32.01 -9.93
C LYS A 55 -2.45 31.55 -8.51
N PRO A 56 -2.99 32.40 -7.61
CA PRO A 56 -3.46 31.97 -6.29
C PRO A 56 -4.51 30.88 -6.34
N ALA A 57 -5.43 30.92 -7.31
CA ALA A 57 -6.46 29.88 -7.46
C ALA A 57 -5.86 28.54 -7.91
N GLN A 58 -4.86 28.55 -8.79
CA GLN A 58 -4.13 27.36 -9.21
C GLN A 58 -3.27 26.77 -8.08
N GLU A 59 -2.56 27.63 -7.35
CA GLU A 59 -1.76 27.24 -6.18
C GLU A 59 -2.65 26.66 -5.08
N TRP A 60 -3.80 27.28 -4.80
CA TRP A 60 -4.77 26.78 -3.85
C TRP A 60 -5.34 25.41 -4.27
N ARG A 61 -5.73 25.24 -5.54
CA ARG A 61 -6.16 23.94 -6.07
C ARG A 61 -5.09 22.86 -5.92
N LYS A 62 -3.83 23.19 -6.25
CA LYS A 62 -2.70 22.27 -6.11
C LYS A 62 -2.50 21.87 -4.64
N LYS A 63 -2.48 22.85 -3.74
CA LYS A 63 -2.36 22.63 -2.30
C LYS A 63 -3.51 21.78 -1.75
N SER A 64 -4.76 22.09 -2.11
CA SER A 64 -5.93 21.32 -1.68
C SER A 64 -5.90 19.88 -2.19
N LEU A 65 -5.39 19.65 -3.41
CA LEU A 65 -5.20 18.31 -3.96
C LEU A 65 -4.09 17.55 -3.20
N GLU A 66 -2.97 18.20 -2.91
CA GLU A 66 -1.89 17.61 -2.10
C GLU A 66 -2.35 17.28 -0.68
N GLU A 67 -3.12 18.17 -0.06
CA GLU A 67 -3.74 17.95 1.24
C GLU A 67 -4.76 16.80 1.19
N ALA A 68 -5.59 16.72 0.15
CA ALA A 68 -6.54 15.62 -0.02
C ALA A 68 -5.82 14.28 -0.16
N LYS A 69 -4.80 14.18 -1.02
CA LYS A 69 -3.96 12.98 -1.15
C LYS A 69 -3.25 12.62 0.15
N SER A 70 -2.78 13.63 0.89
CA SER A 70 -2.12 13.41 2.19
C SER A 70 -3.10 12.90 3.24
N ARG A 71 -4.34 13.41 3.25
CA ARG A 71 -5.42 12.92 4.12
C ARG A 71 -5.80 11.48 3.77
N GLU A 72 -5.94 11.16 2.50
CA GLU A 72 -6.26 9.82 2.02
C GLU A 72 -5.18 8.81 2.44
N ARG A 73 -3.90 9.11 2.20
CA ARG A 73 -2.79 8.24 2.66
C ARG A 73 -2.75 8.04 4.17
N ARG A 74 -3.02 9.10 4.94
CA ARG A 74 -3.12 8.99 6.41
C ARG A 74 -4.28 8.08 6.79
N TRP A 75 -5.43 8.27 6.17
CA TRP A 75 -6.61 7.44 6.40
C TRP A 75 -6.34 5.96 6.11
N GLU A 76 -5.75 5.63 4.96
CA GLU A 76 -5.35 4.26 4.61
C GLU A 76 -4.34 3.67 5.61
N SER A 77 -3.34 4.47 6.00
CA SER A 77 -2.34 4.07 6.98
C SER A 77 -2.95 3.82 8.36
N ASP A 78 -3.88 4.66 8.80
CA ASP A 78 -4.56 4.55 10.09
C ASP A 78 -5.46 3.31 10.09
N GLN A 79 -6.25 3.08 9.04
CA GLN A 79 -7.05 1.87 8.87
C GLN A 79 -6.20 0.60 8.91
N ARG A 80 -5.07 0.61 8.19
CA ARG A 80 -4.13 -0.52 8.22
C ARG A 80 -3.60 -0.76 9.62
N GLN A 81 -3.18 0.29 10.33
CA GLN A 81 -2.63 0.17 11.68
C GLN A 81 -3.68 -0.35 12.68
N ASP A 82 -4.94 0.07 12.52
CA ASP A 82 -6.07 -0.38 13.31
C ASP A 82 -6.36 -1.87 13.08
N VAL A 83 -6.34 -2.34 11.83
CA VAL A 83 -6.48 -3.76 11.50
C VAL A 83 -5.34 -4.59 12.09
N LEU A 84 -4.09 -4.12 11.97
CA LEU A 84 -2.92 -4.82 12.54
C LEU A 84 -2.99 -4.91 14.06
N ARG A 85 -3.46 -3.84 14.73
CA ARG A 85 -3.71 -3.83 16.17
C ARG A 85 -4.80 -4.82 16.55
N TRP A 86 -5.90 -4.85 15.79
CA TRP A 86 -7.00 -5.79 15.99
C TRP A 86 -6.57 -7.25 15.79
N LEU A 87 -5.64 -7.53 14.87
CA LEU A 87 -5.07 -8.88 14.71
C LEU A 87 -4.13 -9.30 15.85
N GLU A 88 -3.80 -8.42 16.80
CA GLU A 88 -2.93 -8.70 17.95
C GLU A 88 -1.53 -9.21 17.53
N VAL A 89 -1.01 -8.73 16.39
CA VAL A 89 0.29 -9.20 15.87
C VAL A 89 1.47 -8.60 16.63
N GLY A 90 1.30 -7.43 17.24
CA GLY A 90 2.36 -6.76 18.03
C GLY A 90 3.71 -6.74 17.30
N ASP A 91 4.77 -7.07 18.03
CA ASP A 91 6.13 -7.18 17.47
C ASP A 91 6.42 -8.55 16.84
N SER A 92 5.43 -9.44 16.75
CA SER A 92 5.60 -10.77 16.15
C SER A 92 6.11 -10.68 14.72
N LYS A 93 5.66 -9.69 13.95
CA LYS A 93 6.17 -9.47 12.60
C LYS A 93 7.68 -9.20 12.57
N SER A 94 8.17 -8.30 13.43
CA SER A 94 9.61 -7.97 13.52
C SER A 94 10.39 -9.22 13.90
N TYR A 95 9.94 -9.94 14.92
CA TYR A 95 10.58 -11.17 15.37
C TYR A 95 10.72 -12.23 14.25
N GLN A 96 9.68 -12.39 13.44
CA GLN A 96 9.68 -13.34 12.32
C GLN A 96 10.68 -12.93 11.22
N GLU A 97 10.77 -11.64 10.90
CA GLU A 97 11.78 -11.12 9.95
C GLU A 97 13.20 -11.22 10.53
N ASP A 98 13.42 -10.86 11.79
CA ASP A 98 14.72 -10.99 12.46
C ASP A 98 15.21 -12.45 12.46
N LYS A 99 14.30 -13.40 12.71
CA LYS A 99 14.59 -14.84 12.62
C LYS A 99 14.92 -15.26 11.19
N LEU A 100 14.21 -14.74 10.19
CA LEU A 100 14.50 -14.99 8.77
C LEU A 100 15.90 -14.48 8.37
N GLU A 101 16.29 -13.29 8.83
CA GLU A 101 17.62 -12.72 8.60
C GLU A 101 18.72 -13.54 9.29
N LEU A 102 18.49 -13.93 10.55
CA LEU A 102 19.42 -14.78 11.30
C LEU A 102 19.69 -16.10 10.58
N LEU A 103 18.65 -16.76 10.07
CA LEU A 103 18.77 -18.05 9.36
C LEU A 103 19.54 -17.94 8.03
N ARG A 104 19.66 -16.75 7.45
CA ARG A 104 20.45 -16.49 6.24
C ARG A 104 21.89 -16.06 6.54
N SER A 105 22.18 -15.67 7.79
CA SER A 105 23.51 -15.22 8.16
C SER A 105 24.59 -16.26 7.84
N PRO A 106 25.83 -15.85 7.53
CA PRO A 106 26.93 -16.78 7.22
C PRO A 106 27.22 -17.80 8.31
N SER A 107 26.83 -17.51 9.57
CA SER A 107 26.96 -18.44 10.70
C SER A 107 25.95 -19.59 10.67
N HIS A 108 24.82 -19.43 9.97
CA HIS A 108 23.76 -20.43 9.88
C HIS A 108 23.63 -21.04 8.47
N CYS A 109 24.03 -20.29 7.43
CA CYS A 109 23.89 -20.68 6.05
C CYS A 109 25.22 -20.50 5.30
N SER A 110 25.92 -21.59 5.01
CA SER A 110 27.10 -21.57 4.16
C SER A 110 26.73 -21.27 2.71
N GLU A 111 27.66 -20.67 1.96
CA GLU A 111 27.48 -20.39 0.54
C GLU A 111 27.15 -21.68 -0.24
N GLY A 112 26.15 -21.61 -1.12
CA GLY A 112 25.66 -22.75 -1.87
C GLY A 112 24.62 -23.64 -1.18
N THR A 113 24.33 -23.40 0.11
CA THR A 113 23.23 -24.10 0.82
C THR A 113 21.91 -23.86 0.11
N GLY A 114 21.15 -24.93 -0.14
CA GLY A 114 19.83 -24.84 -0.77
C GLY A 114 19.83 -24.72 -2.30
N GLN A 115 20.99 -24.68 -2.98
CA GLN A 115 21.03 -24.64 -4.46
C GLN A 115 20.40 -25.87 -5.13
N TRP A 116 20.33 -27.00 -4.41
CA TRP A 116 19.67 -28.21 -4.90
C TRP A 116 18.14 -28.14 -4.75
N LEU A 117 17.58 -27.21 -3.96
CA LEU A 117 16.14 -27.12 -3.71
C LEU A 117 15.37 -26.92 -5.01
N THR A 118 15.85 -26.01 -5.86
CA THR A 118 15.27 -25.76 -7.20
C THR A 118 15.51 -26.91 -8.17
N LYS A 119 16.42 -27.84 -7.86
CA LYS A 119 16.66 -29.06 -8.65
C LYS A 119 15.77 -30.22 -8.21
N SER A 120 15.18 -30.19 -7.01
CA SER A 120 14.27 -31.24 -6.54
C SER A 120 12.96 -31.23 -7.35
N PRO A 121 12.54 -32.35 -7.96
CA PRO A 121 11.28 -32.43 -8.70
C PRO A 121 10.05 -32.11 -7.85
N ARG A 122 10.04 -32.52 -6.57
CA ARG A 122 8.92 -32.26 -5.65
C ARG A 122 8.78 -30.77 -5.33
N ILE A 123 9.89 -30.09 -5.11
CA ILE A 123 9.91 -28.63 -4.85
C ILE A 123 9.52 -27.89 -6.13
N ARG A 124 10.08 -28.27 -7.29
CA ARG A 124 9.69 -27.68 -8.57
C ARG A 124 8.20 -27.83 -8.84
N SER A 125 7.63 -29.00 -8.58
CA SER A 125 6.17 -29.21 -8.69
C SER A 125 5.39 -28.28 -7.77
N TRP A 126 5.76 -28.17 -6.48
CA TRP A 126 5.12 -27.25 -5.53
C TRP A 126 5.26 -25.76 -5.93
N LEU A 127 6.38 -25.38 -6.57
CA LEU A 127 6.63 -24.03 -7.05
C LEU A 127 5.88 -23.68 -8.36
N GLN A 128 5.22 -24.64 -9.02
CA GLN A 128 4.43 -24.37 -10.23
C GLN A 128 3.12 -23.66 -9.88
N PHE A 129 2.78 -22.63 -10.66
CA PHE A 129 1.52 -21.91 -10.56
C PHE A 129 0.33 -22.83 -10.86
N GLY A 130 -0.69 -22.84 -9.99
CA GLY A 130 -2.02 -23.42 -10.21
C GLY A 130 -2.14 -24.94 -10.48
N ARG A 131 -1.03 -25.66 -10.70
CA ARG A 131 -1.03 -27.09 -11.11
C ARG A 131 -0.08 -27.99 -10.30
N GLY A 132 0.58 -27.43 -9.29
CA GLY A 132 1.49 -28.14 -8.40
C GLY A 132 0.81 -28.93 -7.28
N HIS A 133 1.55 -29.76 -6.56
CA HIS A 133 1.11 -30.26 -5.25
C HIS A 133 0.81 -29.06 -4.34
N SER A 134 -0.37 -29.04 -3.69
CA SER A 134 -0.76 -27.96 -2.78
C SER A 134 0.08 -27.93 -1.49
N VAL A 135 0.65 -29.08 -1.10
CA VAL A 135 1.40 -29.23 0.16
C VAL A 135 2.73 -29.94 -0.08
N LEU A 136 3.80 -29.39 0.49
CA LEU A 136 5.14 -29.98 0.53
C LEU A 136 5.58 -30.14 1.99
N TRP A 137 5.90 -31.37 2.40
CA TRP A 137 6.43 -31.65 3.74
C TRP A 137 7.95 -31.85 3.67
N LEU A 138 8.73 -30.99 4.34
CA LEU A 138 10.19 -31.09 4.44
C LEU A 138 10.62 -31.76 5.75
N HIS A 139 10.83 -33.08 5.75
CA HIS A 139 11.19 -33.84 6.95
C HIS A 139 12.68 -34.17 7.02
N GLY A 140 13.22 -34.29 8.23
CA GLY A 140 14.62 -34.58 8.47
C GLY A 140 14.95 -34.58 9.97
N LYS A 141 16.08 -35.20 10.34
CA LYS A 141 16.53 -35.26 11.73
C LYS A 141 16.73 -33.85 12.32
N PRO A 142 16.63 -33.66 13.65
CA PRO A 142 17.05 -32.41 14.29
C PRO A 142 18.47 -32.01 13.83
N GLY A 143 18.70 -30.73 13.59
CA GLY A 143 19.98 -30.22 13.08
C GLY A 143 20.24 -30.43 11.58
N SER A 144 19.32 -31.04 10.81
CA SER A 144 19.51 -31.26 9.36
C SER A 144 19.35 -29.99 8.48
N GLY A 145 19.26 -28.81 9.08
CA GLY A 145 19.14 -27.53 8.34
C GLY A 145 17.77 -27.21 7.76
N LYS A 146 16.66 -27.82 8.23
CA LYS A 146 15.31 -27.58 7.71
C LYS A 146 14.91 -26.09 7.72
N SER A 147 15.08 -25.43 8.85
CA SER A 147 14.76 -24.00 9.01
C SER A 147 15.59 -23.12 8.07
N VAL A 148 16.87 -23.46 7.85
CA VAL A 148 17.72 -22.77 6.86
C VAL A 148 17.18 -22.98 5.44
N LEU A 149 16.72 -24.19 5.10
CA LEU A 149 16.09 -24.45 3.79
C LEU A 149 14.76 -23.70 3.62
N CYS A 150 13.94 -23.61 4.68
CA CYS A 150 12.72 -22.79 4.69
C CYS A 150 13.05 -21.31 4.43
N ALA A 151 14.06 -20.76 5.12
CA ALA A 151 14.54 -19.40 4.88
C ALA A 151 15.00 -19.20 3.42
N GLN A 152 15.80 -20.12 2.88
CA GLN A 152 16.23 -20.07 1.47
C GLN A 152 15.04 -20.06 0.50
N LEU A 153 14.00 -20.85 0.75
CA LEU A 153 12.79 -20.85 -0.07
C LEU A 153 12.02 -19.52 0.03
N ILE A 154 11.91 -18.94 1.23
CA ILE A 154 11.27 -17.64 1.44
C ILE A 154 11.99 -16.56 0.63
N TYR A 155 13.33 -16.49 0.71
CA TYR A 155 14.12 -15.53 -0.07
C TYR A 155 14.02 -15.77 -1.58
N PHE A 156 14.04 -17.04 -2.01
CA PHE A 156 13.85 -17.38 -3.41
C PHE A 156 12.48 -16.89 -3.93
N LEU A 157 11.41 -17.13 -3.18
CA LEU A 157 10.07 -16.68 -3.56
C LEU A 157 9.96 -15.15 -3.56
N ARG A 158 10.52 -14.46 -2.55
CA ARG A 158 10.54 -12.99 -2.45
C ARG A 158 11.39 -12.31 -3.53
N SER A 159 12.34 -13.03 -4.13
CA SER A 159 13.18 -12.49 -5.21
C SER A 159 12.44 -12.31 -6.54
N ASP A 160 11.26 -12.95 -6.68
CA ASP A 160 10.40 -12.86 -7.85
C ASP A 160 9.14 -12.04 -7.49
N PRO A 161 9.00 -10.79 -7.98
CA PRO A 161 7.87 -9.92 -7.66
C PRO A 161 6.50 -10.47 -8.11
N SER A 162 6.47 -11.49 -8.97
CA SER A 162 5.24 -12.15 -9.42
C SER A 162 4.71 -13.20 -8.43
N ARG A 163 5.47 -13.50 -7.37
CA ARG A 163 5.14 -14.52 -6.37
C ARG A 163 4.85 -13.91 -5.01
N ASN A 164 3.76 -14.37 -4.40
CA ASN A 164 3.41 -14.03 -3.03
C ASN A 164 3.93 -15.11 -2.08
N CYS A 165 4.64 -14.70 -1.04
CA CYS A 165 5.16 -15.61 -0.02
C CYS A 165 4.75 -15.12 1.37
N LEU A 166 4.04 -15.99 2.08
CA LEU A 166 3.75 -15.83 3.50
C LEU A 166 4.58 -16.85 4.27
N PHE A 167 4.98 -16.51 5.49
CA PHE A 167 5.74 -17.43 6.31
C PHE A 167 5.47 -17.30 7.81
N PHE A 168 5.75 -18.36 8.55
CA PHE A 168 5.75 -18.35 10.00
C PHE A 168 6.73 -19.40 10.54
N PHE A 169 7.63 -18.99 11.41
CA PHE A 169 8.48 -19.87 12.19
C PHE A 169 7.84 -20.10 13.55
N CYS A 170 7.36 -21.33 13.80
CA CYS A 170 7.03 -21.79 15.13
C CYS A 170 8.31 -21.87 15.98
N ASP A 171 8.19 -21.61 17.28
CA ASP A 171 9.29 -21.78 18.22
C ASP A 171 8.81 -22.25 19.61
N PHE A 172 9.76 -22.69 20.45
CA PHE A 172 9.51 -23.06 21.85
C PHE A 172 9.05 -21.91 22.78
N HIS A 173 9.15 -20.64 22.37
CA HIS A 173 8.57 -19.51 23.09
C HIS A 173 7.11 -19.25 22.69
N THR A 174 6.66 -19.88 21.61
CA THR A 174 5.28 -19.93 21.12
C THR A 174 4.45 -20.93 21.95
N LYS A 175 4.66 -20.98 23.28
CA LYS A 175 3.94 -21.84 24.24
C LYS A 175 2.55 -21.29 24.58
N SER A 176 1.84 -20.83 23.56
CA SER A 176 0.45 -20.42 23.69
C SER A 176 -0.45 -21.58 23.29
N TYR A 177 -1.53 -21.80 24.04
CA TYR A 177 -2.63 -22.68 23.65
C TYR A 177 -3.30 -22.27 22.32
N ALA A 178 -2.86 -21.16 21.70
CA ALA A 178 -3.41 -20.59 20.48
C ALA A 178 -2.36 -20.33 19.38
N VAL A 179 -1.32 -21.18 19.22
CA VAL A 179 -0.32 -21.04 18.14
C VAL A 179 -0.99 -20.97 16.76
N THR A 180 -2.01 -21.79 16.53
CA THR A 180 -2.78 -21.75 15.26
C THR A 180 -3.39 -20.37 15.00
N ALA A 181 -3.92 -19.71 16.04
CA ALA A 181 -4.47 -18.36 15.89
C ALA A 181 -3.36 -17.33 15.60
N GLN A 182 -2.20 -17.47 16.23
CA GLN A 182 -1.04 -16.60 15.98
C GLN A 182 -0.52 -16.73 14.56
N VAL A 183 -0.39 -17.97 14.05
CA VAL A 183 -0.04 -18.23 12.65
C VAL A 183 -1.04 -17.53 11.73
N LEU A 184 -2.34 -17.79 11.90
CA LEU A 184 -3.38 -17.20 11.06
C LEU A 184 -3.40 -15.66 11.11
N ARG A 185 -3.20 -15.05 12.28
CA ARG A 185 -3.09 -13.59 12.43
C ARG A 185 -1.88 -13.03 11.69
N SER A 186 -0.73 -13.69 11.80
CA SER A 186 0.47 -13.31 11.06
C SER A 186 0.27 -13.43 9.54
N LEU A 187 -0.36 -14.51 9.08
CA LEU A 187 -0.69 -14.69 7.67
C LEU A 187 -1.66 -13.60 7.18
N CYS A 188 -2.71 -13.27 7.95
CA CYS A 188 -3.59 -12.14 7.64
C CYS A 188 -2.82 -10.83 7.49
N ALA A 189 -1.95 -10.51 8.46
CA ALA A 189 -1.17 -9.28 8.43
C ALA A 189 -0.23 -9.21 7.22
N GLN A 190 0.44 -10.32 6.90
CA GLN A 190 1.30 -10.40 5.71
C GLN A 190 0.50 -10.27 4.40
N MET A 191 -0.70 -10.83 4.31
CA MET A 191 -1.58 -10.65 3.14
C MET A 191 -2.02 -9.19 2.97
N ILE A 192 -2.36 -8.50 4.06
CA ILE A 192 -2.69 -7.07 4.04
C ILE A 192 -1.50 -6.23 3.55
N ASP A 193 -0.28 -6.62 3.87
CA ASP A 193 0.92 -5.94 3.39
C ASP A 193 1.22 -6.22 1.91
N LEU A 194 0.92 -7.43 1.42
CA LEU A 194 1.07 -7.79 0.01
C LEU A 194 -0.03 -7.18 -0.87
N ALA A 195 -1.24 -7.03 -0.32
CA ALA A 195 -2.43 -6.55 -1.01
C ALA A 195 -3.16 -5.50 -0.14
N PRO A 196 -2.71 -4.22 -0.16
CA PRO A 196 -3.33 -3.13 0.61
C PRO A 196 -4.83 -2.92 0.33
N GLU A 197 -5.32 -3.36 -0.83
CA GLU A 197 -6.74 -3.37 -1.19
C GLU A 197 -7.60 -4.25 -0.28
N LEU A 198 -7.01 -5.14 0.51
CA LEU A 198 -7.70 -5.94 1.52
C LEU A 198 -7.99 -5.16 2.81
N VAL A 199 -7.32 -4.01 3.04
CA VAL A 199 -7.49 -3.20 4.26
C VAL A 199 -8.94 -2.77 4.48
N PRO A 200 -9.67 -2.20 3.50
CA PRO A 200 -11.04 -1.76 3.71
C PRO A 200 -11.99 -2.91 4.08
N PHE A 201 -11.81 -4.08 3.45
CA PHE A 201 -12.59 -5.29 3.78
C PHE A 201 -12.32 -5.73 5.22
N MET A 202 -11.04 -5.83 5.61
CA MET A 202 -10.68 -6.22 6.97
C MET A 202 -11.12 -5.19 8.00
N TYR A 203 -11.05 -3.90 7.69
CA TYR A 203 -11.51 -2.80 8.54
C TYR A 203 -13.02 -2.89 8.79
N ASP A 204 -13.82 -3.19 7.76
CA ASP A 204 -15.26 -3.43 7.90
C ASP A 204 -15.56 -4.62 8.82
N GLU A 205 -14.85 -5.74 8.63
CA GLU A 205 -15.00 -6.93 9.46
C GLU A 205 -14.68 -6.68 10.95
N CYS A 206 -13.64 -5.90 11.25
CA CYS A 206 -13.25 -5.65 12.64
C CYS A 206 -13.98 -4.48 13.32
N PHE A 207 -14.22 -3.35 12.65
CA PHE A 207 -14.79 -2.15 13.29
C PHE A 207 -16.28 -1.93 13.04
N ILE A 208 -16.76 -2.22 11.83
CA ILE A 208 -18.18 -2.04 11.49
C ILE A 208 -18.98 -3.24 11.98
N LYS A 209 -18.53 -4.45 11.64
CA LYS A 209 -19.16 -5.71 12.07
C LYS A 209 -18.77 -6.14 13.48
N ARG A 210 -17.78 -5.46 14.10
CA ARG A 210 -17.29 -5.73 15.47
C ARG A 210 -16.91 -7.18 15.71
N ARG A 211 -16.34 -7.87 14.71
CA ARG A 211 -15.89 -9.25 14.88
C ARG A 211 -14.66 -9.31 15.78
N THR A 212 -14.52 -10.41 16.50
CA THR A 212 -13.31 -10.73 17.24
C THR A 212 -12.38 -11.59 16.38
N PRO A 213 -11.05 -11.45 16.49
CA PRO A 213 -10.06 -12.25 15.77
C PRO A 213 -9.94 -13.64 16.41
N SER A 214 -11.08 -14.30 16.60
CA SER A 214 -11.17 -15.64 17.16
C SER A 214 -10.62 -16.66 16.17
N LEU A 215 -10.08 -17.77 16.67
CA LEU A 215 -9.57 -18.85 15.83
C LEU A 215 -10.61 -19.36 14.82
N LYS A 216 -11.89 -19.45 15.23
CA LYS A 216 -12.99 -19.85 14.35
C LYS A 216 -13.16 -18.89 13.17
N TYR A 217 -13.10 -17.58 13.43
CA TYR A 217 -13.22 -16.58 12.38
C TYR A 217 -11.97 -16.51 11.50
N LEU A 218 -10.78 -16.62 12.11
CA LEU A 218 -9.52 -16.64 11.36
C LEU A 218 -9.45 -17.78 10.36
N LYS A 219 -9.96 -18.97 10.72
CA LYS A 219 -10.09 -20.12 9.82
C LYS A 219 -11.06 -19.91 8.65
N THR A 220 -12.00 -18.98 8.76
CA THR A 220 -12.89 -18.64 7.64
C THR A 220 -12.32 -17.53 6.78
N VAL A 221 -11.81 -16.47 7.41
CA VAL A 221 -11.36 -15.27 6.68
C VAL A 221 -10.03 -15.48 5.95
N VAL A 222 -9.10 -16.29 6.50
CA VAL A 222 -7.79 -16.49 5.85
C VAL A 222 -7.94 -17.14 4.46
N PRO A 223 -8.70 -18.24 4.29
CA PRO A 223 -8.98 -18.77 2.96
C PRO A 223 -9.64 -17.75 2.03
N ASP A 224 -10.60 -16.96 2.52
CA ASP A 224 -11.25 -15.92 1.73
C ASP A 224 -10.24 -14.86 1.24
N LEU A 225 -9.33 -14.40 2.11
CA LEU A 225 -8.26 -13.46 1.74
C LEU A 225 -7.29 -14.08 0.73
N MET A 226 -6.98 -15.37 0.85
CA MET A 226 -6.11 -16.07 -0.10
C MET A 226 -6.68 -16.07 -1.52
N THR A 227 -8.01 -15.97 -1.70
CA THR A 227 -8.64 -15.89 -3.03
C THR A 227 -8.33 -14.59 -3.79
N ALA A 228 -7.86 -13.55 -3.09
CA ALA A 228 -7.41 -12.31 -3.73
C ALA A 228 -6.09 -12.48 -4.49
N PHE A 229 -5.35 -13.56 -4.22
CA PHE A 229 -4.07 -13.84 -4.86
C PHE A 229 -4.24 -14.93 -5.92
N SER A 230 -3.71 -14.69 -7.12
CA SER A 230 -3.64 -15.73 -8.16
C SER A 230 -2.76 -16.91 -7.76
N ASP A 231 -1.75 -16.64 -6.93
CA ASP A 231 -0.83 -17.62 -6.38
C ASP A 231 -0.20 -17.07 -5.10
N VAL A 232 -0.26 -17.84 -4.03
CA VAL A 232 0.41 -17.55 -2.76
C VAL A 232 1.02 -18.83 -2.21
N ARG A 233 2.24 -18.73 -1.67
CA ARG A 233 2.94 -19.83 -1.03
C ARG A 233 3.07 -19.54 0.45
N VAL A 234 2.69 -20.51 1.27
CA VAL A 234 2.78 -20.41 2.73
C VAL A 234 3.85 -21.37 3.21
N ILE A 235 4.83 -20.87 3.94
CA ILE A 235 5.91 -21.65 4.53
C ILE A 235 5.78 -21.60 6.05
N VAL A 236 5.48 -22.74 6.68
CA VAL A 236 5.43 -22.86 8.14
C VAL A 236 6.53 -23.82 8.58
N ASP A 237 7.48 -23.31 9.37
CA ASP A 237 8.62 -24.06 9.89
C ASP A 237 8.45 -24.33 11.38
N GLY A 238 8.92 -25.49 11.87
CA GLY A 238 8.82 -25.86 13.28
C GLY A 238 7.43 -26.31 13.73
N ILE A 239 6.57 -26.80 12.82
CA ILE A 239 5.24 -27.34 13.18
C ILE A 239 5.37 -28.43 14.25
N ASP A 240 6.45 -29.20 14.27
CA ASP A 240 6.69 -30.24 15.29
C ASP A 240 6.97 -29.70 16.70
N GLU A 241 7.18 -28.38 16.85
CA GLU A 241 7.39 -27.72 18.14
C GLU A 241 6.06 -27.28 18.82
N ILE A 242 4.92 -27.47 18.15
CA ILE A 242 3.60 -27.11 18.68
C ILE A 242 2.84 -28.36 19.16
N ASP A 243 1.78 -28.17 19.95
CA ASP A 243 0.98 -29.29 20.45
C ASP A 243 0.31 -30.07 19.31
N TYR A 244 0.33 -31.40 19.40
CA TYR A 244 -0.25 -32.30 18.38
C TYR A 244 -1.74 -32.05 18.11
N SER A 245 -2.49 -31.56 19.09
CA SER A 245 -3.91 -31.16 18.92
C SER A 245 -4.08 -30.02 17.92
N GLN A 246 -3.09 -29.13 17.80
CA GLN A 246 -3.08 -27.98 16.91
C GLN A 246 -2.58 -28.31 15.49
N HIS A 247 -1.84 -29.42 15.30
CA HIS A 247 -1.35 -29.83 13.98
C HIS A 247 -2.49 -30.01 12.98
N LYS A 248 -3.58 -30.68 13.42
CA LYS A 248 -4.75 -30.94 12.57
C LYS A 248 -5.51 -29.68 12.20
N GLU A 249 -5.36 -28.63 12.99
CA GLU A 249 -6.03 -27.36 12.78
C GLU A 249 -5.32 -26.48 11.76
N LEU A 250 -3.99 -26.53 11.72
CA LEU A 250 -3.17 -25.82 10.73
C LEU A 250 -3.23 -26.47 9.34
N ILE A 251 -3.26 -27.80 9.28
CA ILE A 251 -3.23 -28.54 8.00
C ILE A 251 -4.58 -28.45 7.25
N LYS A 252 -5.65 -28.05 7.93
CA LYS A 252 -7.00 -27.90 7.35
C LYS A 252 -7.37 -26.46 6.96
N ILE A 253 -6.40 -25.55 7.01
CA ILE A 253 -6.55 -24.17 6.51
C ILE A 253 -6.52 -24.19 4.99
#